data_AF-A0A7R8VEU9-F1
#
_entry.id   AF-A0A7R8VEU9-F1
#
_cell.length_a   1.000
_cell.length_b   1.000
_cell.length_c   1.000
_cell.angle_alpha   90.00
_cell.angle_beta   90.00
_cell.angle_gamma   90.00
#
_symmetry.space_group_name_H-M   'P 1'
#
loop_
_entity.id
_entity.type
_entity.pdbx_description
1 polymer ?
#
loop_
_entity_poly.entity_id
_entity_poly.type
_entity_poly.pdbx_seq_one_letter_code
_entity_poly.pdbx_strand_id
1 'polypeptide(L)'
;MFQYLIKVNDIKTKKGIELLQHLVEYYHAQTNYFQDGLKTIQHFGSYVADLSIKLQKIRQKQDEEKRRLTELRTLLRNAPGLDKELFILFQAMNTSGSSDRGTGYSLHQLQGDKQHGVTRTGHLLKKSEGKVRRVWQKRRCQVQAEGFLDICHADETKPPSKVNLLTCQIKLVPEDRRCFDLISYNRTYHFQAEDDADQRAWMSVLVNCKESALMRAFDDSTKTGGSKLNQSHVELQQAIIRYVLKLPGNDRCCDCNSQNDATWLSTNFGIIVCIECSGIHRDLGVHISRIQSLTLDNVGTSQLLLVRHMTNVLFNEIMEATLQQSSKPTPSSTMEERCEFIRAKYVERKFTLQTCEDERDLLSDLEHAVNNKDLHQLLQVFAEGVDLASALPTSVS
;
A
#
# COMPACT_ATOMS: atom_id res chain seq x y z
N MET A 1 -25.51 65.03 69.66
CA MET A 1 -24.92 63.80 70.23
C MET A 1 -25.80 62.57 70.00
N PHE A 2 -27.09 62.58 70.39
CA PHE A 2 -27.99 61.41 70.19
C PHE A 2 -28.21 60.98 68.72
N GLN A 3 -28.39 61.91 67.77
CA GLN A 3 -28.49 61.55 66.34
C GLN A 3 -27.24 60.88 65.78
N TYR A 4 -26.05 61.21 66.30
CA TYR A 4 -24.80 60.58 65.90
C TYR A 4 -24.74 59.13 66.41
N LEU A 5 -25.13 58.89 67.66
CA LEU A 5 -25.20 57.54 68.24
C LEU A 5 -26.21 56.65 67.51
N ILE A 6 -27.36 57.20 67.11
CA ILE A 6 -28.35 56.50 66.28
C ILE A 6 -27.75 56.12 64.92
N LYS A 7 -27.12 57.05 64.21
CA LYS A 7 -26.46 56.75 62.92
C LYS A 7 -25.33 55.71 63.04
N VAL A 8 -24.54 55.77 64.11
CA VAL A 8 -23.48 54.76 64.36
C VAL A 8 -24.09 53.38 64.61
N ASN A 9 -25.20 53.32 65.36
CA ASN A 9 -25.92 52.08 65.60
C ASN A 9 -26.56 51.52 64.31
N ASP A 10 -27.15 52.39 63.48
CA ASP A 10 -27.74 52.01 62.19
C ASP A 10 -26.67 51.48 61.23
N ILE A 11 -25.50 52.14 61.15
CA ILE A 11 -24.39 51.68 60.31
C ILE A 11 -23.83 50.33 60.80
N LYS A 12 -23.69 50.15 62.12
CA LYS A 12 -23.25 48.86 62.68
C LYS A 12 -24.25 47.74 62.38
N THR A 13 -25.54 48.02 62.53
CA THR A 13 -26.61 47.05 62.27
C THR A 13 -26.69 46.71 60.78
N LYS A 14 -26.62 47.72 59.89
CA LYS A 14 -26.68 47.54 58.45
C LYS A 14 -25.49 46.75 57.90
N LYS A 15 -24.26 47.02 58.36
CA LYS A 15 -23.06 46.25 58.00
C LYS A 15 -23.15 44.78 58.44
N GLY A 16 -23.74 44.52 59.62
CA GLY A 16 -23.96 43.15 60.09
C GLY A 16 -24.96 42.39 59.22
N ILE A 17 -26.07 43.03 58.86
CA ILE A 17 -27.11 42.45 58.01
C ILE A 17 -26.60 42.20 56.58
N GLU A 18 -25.88 43.16 55.98
CA GLU A 18 -25.29 43.03 54.64
C GLU A 18 -24.27 41.87 54.57
N LEU A 19 -23.43 41.73 55.59
CA LEU A 19 -22.48 40.61 55.67
C LEU A 19 -23.19 39.25 55.75
N LEU A 20 -24.23 39.15 56.58
CA LEU A 20 -25.03 37.93 56.70
C LEU A 20 -25.76 37.60 55.40
N GLN A 21 -26.29 38.60 54.69
CA GLN A 21 -26.93 38.42 53.40
C GLN A 21 -25.95 37.86 52.35
N HIS A 22 -24.75 38.42 52.24
CA HIS A 22 -23.72 37.89 51.34
C HIS A 22 -23.26 36.49 51.72
N LEU A 23 -23.20 36.17 53.02
CA LEU A 23 -22.88 34.82 53.48
C LEU A 23 -23.96 33.82 53.05
N VAL A 24 -25.25 34.20 53.17
CA VAL A 24 -26.38 33.39 52.71
C VAL A 24 -26.33 33.20 51.19
N GLU A 25 -26.10 34.26 50.42
CA GLU A 25 -25.95 34.19 48.95
C GLU A 25 -24.79 33.25 48.56
N TYR A 26 -23.64 33.35 49.23
CA TYR A 26 -22.49 32.48 49.01
C TYR A 26 -22.84 31.01 49.26
N TYR A 27 -23.44 30.68 50.41
CA TYR A 27 -23.81 29.29 50.71
C TYR A 27 -24.91 28.76 49.80
N HIS A 28 -25.81 29.63 49.32
CA HIS A 28 -26.83 29.23 48.35
C HIS A 28 -26.22 28.92 46.98
N ALA A 29 -25.26 29.73 46.53
CA ALA A 29 -24.50 29.47 45.30
C ALA A 29 -23.66 28.20 45.41
N GLN A 30 -23.00 27.98 46.55
CA GLN A 30 -22.22 26.77 46.81
C GLN A 30 -23.11 25.51 46.82
N THR A 31 -24.29 25.59 47.44
CA THR A 31 -25.26 24.49 47.44
C THR A 31 -25.72 24.14 46.02
N ASN A 32 -26.01 25.15 45.20
CA ASN A 32 -26.41 24.95 43.80
C ASN A 32 -25.27 24.33 42.98
N TYR A 33 -24.04 24.82 43.13
CA TYR A 33 -22.86 24.25 42.47
C TYR A 33 -22.68 22.76 42.77
N PHE A 34 -22.79 22.37 44.05
CA PHE A 34 -22.68 20.97 44.43
C PHE A 34 -23.86 20.12 43.96
N GLN A 35 -25.09 20.66 43.95
CA GLN A 35 -26.25 19.95 43.42
C GLN A 35 -26.13 19.68 41.91
N ASP A 36 -25.70 20.66 41.13
CA ASP A 36 -25.53 20.50 39.69
C ASP A 36 -24.33 19.60 39.37
N GLY A 37 -23.22 19.73 40.12
CA GLY A 37 -22.09 18.81 40.05
C GLY A 37 -22.49 17.36 40.35
N LEU A 38 -23.35 17.13 41.35
CA LEU A 38 -23.86 15.80 41.67
C LEU A 38 -24.71 15.21 40.53
N LYS A 39 -25.59 16.01 39.92
CA LYS A 39 -26.39 15.57 38.74
C LYS A 39 -25.48 15.18 37.57
N THR A 40 -24.43 15.96 37.30
CA THR A 40 -23.46 15.65 36.25
C THR A 40 -22.69 14.37 36.55
N ILE A 41 -22.24 14.17 37.79
CA ILE A 41 -21.55 12.93 38.21
C ILE A 41 -22.49 11.73 38.09
N GLN A 42 -23.76 11.86 38.46
CA GLN A 42 -24.76 10.80 38.30
C GLN A 42 -24.96 10.43 36.82
N HIS A 43 -24.98 11.42 35.92
CA HIS A 43 -25.04 11.18 34.48
C HIS A 43 -23.82 10.40 33.98
N PHE A 44 -22.60 10.78 34.41
CA PHE A 44 -21.40 10.01 34.06
C PHE A 44 -21.32 8.64 34.74
N GLY A 45 -21.99 8.45 35.88
CA GLY A 45 -22.05 7.18 36.60
C GLY A 45 -22.60 6.04 35.75
N SER A 46 -23.64 6.29 34.94
CA SER A 46 -24.16 5.28 34.01
C SER A 46 -23.17 4.96 32.89
N TYR A 47 -22.50 5.96 32.33
CA TYR A 47 -21.45 5.76 31.33
C TYR A 47 -20.26 4.96 31.88
N VAL A 48 -19.83 5.23 33.11
CA VAL A 48 -18.75 4.49 33.78
C VAL A 48 -19.17 3.04 34.02
N ALA A 49 -20.42 2.79 34.42
CA ALA A 49 -20.94 1.44 34.57
C ALA A 49 -20.96 0.67 33.23
N ASP A 50 -21.45 1.30 32.16
CA ASP A 50 -21.45 0.73 30.81
C ASP A 50 -20.04 0.46 30.29
N LEU A 51 -19.11 1.38 30.52
CA LEU A 51 -17.70 1.22 30.16
C LEU A 51 -17.08 0.04 30.91
N SER A 52 -17.39 -0.11 32.21
CA SER A 52 -16.92 -1.23 33.03
C SER A 52 -17.42 -2.58 32.48
N ILE A 53 -18.70 -2.66 32.10
CA ILE A 53 -19.28 -3.86 31.47
C ILE A 53 -18.59 -4.16 30.13
N LYS A 54 -18.38 -3.14 29.28
CA LYS A 54 -17.68 -3.31 28.00
C LYS A 54 -16.24 -3.78 28.20
N LEU A 55 -15.53 -3.23 29.19
CA LEU A 55 -14.16 -3.62 29.53
C LEU A 55 -14.09 -5.06 30.02
N GLN A 56 -15.04 -5.50 30.85
CA GLN A 56 -15.15 -6.91 31.25
C GLN A 56 -15.41 -7.84 30.05
N LYS A 57 -16.28 -7.45 29.11
CA LYS A 57 -16.52 -8.24 27.87
C LYS A 57 -15.27 -8.35 27.00
N ILE A 58 -14.52 -7.25 26.84
CA ILE A 58 -13.26 -7.27 26.08
C ILE A 58 -12.24 -8.19 26.76
N ARG A 59 -12.11 -8.10 28.08
CA ARG A 59 -11.21 -8.97 28.86
C ARG A 59 -11.57 -10.44 28.72
N GLN A 60 -12.86 -10.79 28.84
CA GLN A 60 -13.34 -12.16 28.64
C GLN A 60 -13.01 -12.68 27.23
N LYS A 61 -13.22 -11.85 26.20
CA LYS A 61 -12.89 -12.22 24.82
C LYS A 61 -11.39 -12.47 24.64
N GLN A 62 -10.54 -11.63 25.23
CA GLN A 62 -9.08 -11.80 25.20
C GLN A 62 -8.63 -13.08 25.94
N ASP A 63 -9.23 -13.37 27.10
CA ASP A 63 -8.91 -14.58 27.85
C ASP A 63 -9.32 -15.85 27.08
N GLU A 64 -10.46 -15.82 26.39
CA GLU A 64 -10.93 -16.91 25.51
C GLU A 64 -10.03 -17.10 24.28
N GLU A 65 -9.62 -16.01 23.61
CA GLU A 65 -8.67 -16.07 22.49
C GLU A 65 -7.31 -16.63 22.95
N LYS A 66 -6.81 -16.16 24.09
CA LYS A 66 -5.57 -16.66 24.69
C LYS A 66 -5.66 -18.15 25.02
N ARG A 67 -6.81 -18.61 25.53
CA ARG A 67 -7.07 -20.02 25.80
C ARG A 67 -7.04 -20.85 24.51
N ARG A 68 -7.74 -20.43 23.46
CA ARG A 68 -7.73 -21.11 22.15
C ARG A 68 -6.34 -21.18 21.54
N LEU A 69 -5.56 -20.11 21.61
CA LEU A 69 -4.17 -20.08 21.14
C LEU A 69 -3.28 -21.02 21.96
N THR A 70 -3.50 -21.10 23.27
CA THR A 70 -2.77 -22.03 24.14
C THR A 70 -3.11 -23.47 23.80
N GLU A 71 -4.39 -23.78 23.61
CA GLU A 71 -4.88 -25.10 23.21
C GLU A 71 -4.30 -25.52 21.84
N LEU A 72 -4.36 -24.62 20.84
CA LEU A 72 -3.76 -24.83 19.51
C LEU A 72 -2.24 -25.04 19.61
N ARG A 73 -1.54 -24.27 20.44
CA ARG A 73 -0.10 -24.46 20.70
C ARG A 73 0.19 -25.86 21.26
N THR A 74 -0.61 -26.34 22.22
CA THR A 74 -0.45 -27.71 22.74
C THR A 74 -0.74 -28.77 21.69
N LEU A 75 -1.74 -28.58 20.84
CA LEU A 75 -2.05 -29.51 19.74
C LEU A 75 -0.88 -29.58 18.74
N LEU A 76 -0.34 -28.42 18.34
CA LEU A 76 0.83 -28.34 17.46
C LEU A 76 2.08 -28.97 18.08
N ARG A 77 2.29 -28.79 19.40
CA ARG A 77 3.43 -29.41 20.11
C ARG A 77 3.29 -30.93 20.21
N ASN A 78 2.08 -31.44 20.33
CA ASN A 78 1.84 -32.88 20.46
C ASN A 78 1.68 -33.58 19.09
N ALA A 79 1.74 -32.83 17.97
CA ALA A 79 1.74 -33.40 16.63
C ALA A 79 3.12 -34.03 16.34
N PRO A 80 3.20 -35.35 16.11
CA PRO A 80 4.48 -36.02 15.88
C PRO A 80 5.09 -35.55 14.55
N GLY A 81 6.29 -34.96 14.62
CA GLY A 81 7.04 -34.46 13.46
C GLY A 81 7.52 -33.00 13.55
N LEU A 82 6.93 -32.18 14.45
CA LEU A 82 7.26 -30.74 14.55
C LEU A 82 8.39 -30.39 15.53
N ASP A 83 8.78 -31.29 16.43
CA ASP A 83 9.67 -30.91 17.55
C ASP A 83 11.08 -30.49 17.13
N LYS A 84 11.62 -30.99 16.01
CA LYS A 84 12.97 -30.63 15.56
C LYS A 84 13.04 -29.24 14.92
N GLU A 85 12.08 -28.87 14.07
CA GLU A 85 12.05 -27.54 13.44
C GLU A 85 11.64 -26.45 14.43
N LEU A 86 10.68 -26.74 15.31
CA LEU A 86 10.19 -25.77 16.29
C LEU A 86 11.24 -25.49 17.38
N PHE A 87 12.04 -26.48 17.78
CA PHE A 87 13.12 -26.30 18.75
C PHE A 87 14.28 -25.46 18.19
N ILE A 88 14.63 -25.63 16.91
CA ILE A 88 15.62 -24.78 16.23
C ILE A 88 15.14 -23.33 16.14
N LEU A 89 13.86 -23.11 15.81
CA LEU A 89 13.25 -21.78 15.79
C LEU A 89 13.20 -21.13 17.18
N PHE A 90 12.91 -21.90 18.24
CA PHE A 90 12.85 -21.37 19.60
C PHE A 90 14.23 -21.02 20.18
N GLN A 91 15.26 -21.77 19.80
CA GLN A 91 16.64 -21.48 20.18
C GLN A 91 17.15 -20.23 19.44
N ALA A 92 16.83 -20.08 18.14
CA ALA A 92 17.15 -18.88 17.36
C ALA A 92 16.51 -17.59 17.93
N MET A 93 15.32 -17.68 18.52
CA MET A 93 14.63 -16.54 19.15
C MET A 93 15.19 -16.14 20.53
N ASN A 94 15.88 -17.04 21.25
CA ASN A 94 16.38 -16.77 22.61
C ASN A 94 17.86 -16.40 22.67
N THR A 95 18.63 -16.58 21.59
CA THR A 95 20.06 -16.17 21.53
C THR A 95 20.30 -14.78 20.93
N SER A 96 19.25 -14.06 20.52
CA SER A 96 19.34 -12.70 19.98
C SER A 96 18.77 -11.67 20.95
N GLY A 97 19.48 -11.51 22.07
CA GLY A 97 19.36 -10.33 22.92
C GLY A 97 19.91 -9.09 22.22
N SER A 98 19.21 -8.57 21.23
CA SER A 98 19.19 -7.16 20.83
C SER A 98 18.25 -6.99 19.63
N SER A 99 17.20 -6.20 19.84
CA SER A 99 16.46 -5.45 18.81
C SER A 99 16.06 -6.20 17.52
N ASP A 100 14.86 -6.80 17.49
CA ASP A 100 13.88 -6.41 16.48
C ASP A 100 12.47 -6.87 16.86
N ARG A 101 11.49 -5.97 16.77
CA ARG A 101 10.07 -6.25 17.01
C ARG A 101 9.36 -6.29 15.67
N GLY A 102 8.85 -7.47 15.32
CA GLY A 102 7.72 -7.62 14.42
C GLY A 102 8.08 -7.80 12.95
N THR A 103 7.89 -9.03 12.47
CA THR A 103 7.70 -9.37 11.06
C THR A 103 6.45 -8.69 10.51
N GLY A 104 6.61 -7.45 10.09
CA GLY A 104 5.82 -6.75 9.08
C GLY A 104 6.83 -6.06 8.16
N TYR A 105 6.51 -5.89 6.88
CA TYR A 105 7.38 -5.31 5.83
C TYR A 105 8.30 -4.15 6.33
N SER A 106 9.50 -4.47 6.80
CA SER A 106 10.53 -3.48 7.13
C SER A 106 11.40 -3.29 5.91
N LEU A 107 10.89 -2.56 4.92
CA LEU A 107 11.65 -2.15 3.74
C LEU A 107 12.01 -0.66 3.84
N HIS A 108 12.98 -0.29 4.67
CA HIS A 108 13.67 1.03 4.66
C HIS A 108 12.78 2.27 4.39
N GLN A 109 11.54 2.29 4.86
CA GLN A 109 10.63 3.40 4.63
C GLN A 109 10.49 4.19 5.92
N LEU A 110 10.73 5.50 5.86
CA LEU A 110 10.51 6.42 6.98
C LEU A 110 9.11 6.15 7.53
N GLN A 111 9.00 5.85 8.83
CA GLN A 111 7.71 5.71 9.52
C GLN A 111 7.25 7.10 9.98
N GLY A 112 6.01 7.45 9.65
CA GLY A 112 5.43 8.73 10.06
C GLY A 112 4.91 8.63 11.48
N ASP A 113 4.93 9.75 12.21
CA ASP A 113 4.26 9.81 13.50
C ASP A 113 2.73 9.84 13.29
N LYS A 114 2.04 8.83 13.81
CA LYS A 114 0.59 8.65 13.69
C LYS A 114 -0.21 9.81 14.29
N GLN A 115 0.35 10.56 15.24
CA GLN A 115 -0.32 11.69 15.89
C GLN A 115 -0.62 12.83 14.90
N HIS A 116 0.14 12.94 13.82
CA HIS A 116 -0.08 13.97 12.81
C HIS A 116 -1.21 13.65 11.82
N GLY A 117 -1.76 12.43 11.83
CA GLY A 117 -2.86 12.04 10.94
C GLY A 117 -2.43 11.88 9.47
N VAL A 118 -3.41 11.92 8.56
CA VAL A 118 -3.24 11.66 7.10
C VAL A 118 -3.55 12.86 6.21
N THR A 119 -3.93 14.00 6.80
CA THR A 119 -4.22 15.24 6.07
C THR A 119 -3.50 16.43 6.70
N ARG A 120 -3.11 17.40 5.87
CA ARG A 120 -2.50 18.65 6.32
C ARG A 120 -2.65 19.71 5.25
N THR A 121 -3.03 20.92 5.65
CA THR A 121 -3.04 22.09 4.79
C THR A 121 -2.13 23.15 5.38
N GLY A 122 -1.29 23.76 4.55
CA GLY A 122 -0.39 24.81 4.99
C GLY A 122 0.46 25.34 3.85
N HIS A 123 1.59 25.96 4.18
CA HIS A 123 2.50 26.51 3.17
C HIS A 123 3.85 25.83 3.24
N LEU A 124 4.42 25.55 2.07
CA LEU A 124 5.80 25.10 1.92
C LEU A 124 6.53 26.03 0.95
N LEU A 125 7.81 26.24 1.18
CA LEU A 125 8.68 26.85 0.19
C LEU A 125 9.05 25.75 -0.83
N LYS A 126 8.64 25.91 -2.08
CA LYS A 126 8.99 25.01 -3.19
C LYS A 126 10.08 25.64 -4.04
N LYS A 127 11.15 24.89 -4.32
CA LYS A 127 12.21 25.35 -5.24
C LYS A 127 11.70 25.38 -6.69
N SER A 128 12.01 26.45 -7.42
CA SER A 128 11.74 26.54 -8.86
C SER A 128 12.70 25.66 -9.68
N GLU A 129 12.24 25.20 -10.85
CA GLU A 129 13.03 24.35 -11.78
C GLU A 129 13.80 25.14 -12.84
N GLY A 130 13.94 26.46 -12.66
CA GLY A 130 14.62 27.31 -13.64
C GLY A 130 16.10 26.92 -13.79
N LYS A 131 16.55 26.71 -15.04
CA LYS A 131 17.95 26.38 -15.36
C LYS A 131 18.95 27.46 -14.91
N VAL A 132 18.51 28.72 -14.80
CA VAL A 132 19.38 29.89 -14.53
C VAL A 132 19.13 30.52 -13.15
N ARG A 133 17.92 30.40 -12.59
CA ARG A 133 17.58 30.89 -11.24
C ARG A 133 16.69 29.90 -10.51
N ARG A 134 17.25 29.27 -9.48
CA ARG A 134 16.52 28.42 -8.53
C ARG A 134 16.14 29.27 -7.32
N VAL A 135 14.86 29.54 -7.17
CA VAL A 135 14.32 30.41 -6.12
C VAL A 135 13.28 29.63 -5.33
N TRP A 136 13.29 29.80 -4.02
CA TRP A 136 12.27 29.25 -3.13
C TRP A 136 11.01 30.12 -3.21
N GLN A 137 9.87 29.49 -3.50
CA GLN A 137 8.59 30.19 -3.62
C GLN A 137 7.59 29.58 -2.65
N LYS A 138 6.92 30.42 -1.86
CA LYS A 138 5.87 29.97 -0.95
C LYS A 138 4.67 29.49 -1.76
N ARG A 139 4.22 28.26 -1.49
CA ARG A 139 3.10 27.60 -2.16
C ARG A 139 2.17 27.04 -1.09
N ARG A 140 0.87 27.21 -1.28
CA ARG A 140 -0.12 26.51 -0.46
C ARG A 140 -0.14 25.05 -0.89
N CYS A 141 0.00 24.16 0.07
CA CYS A 141 0.05 22.72 -0.11
C CYS A 141 -1.05 22.06 0.72
N GLN A 142 -1.65 21.00 0.19
CA GLN A 142 -2.71 20.27 0.86
C GLN A 142 -2.55 18.77 0.62
N VAL A 143 -2.29 18.01 1.68
CA VAL A 143 -2.36 16.54 1.67
C VAL A 143 -3.81 16.15 1.91
N GLN A 144 -4.41 15.49 0.93
CA GLN A 144 -5.76 14.98 1.00
C GLN A 144 -5.76 13.53 1.51
N ALA A 145 -6.85 13.08 2.12
CA ALA A 145 -6.95 11.74 2.73
C ALA A 145 -6.94 10.62 1.67
N GLU A 146 -7.13 10.97 0.40
CA GLU A 146 -7.25 10.10 -0.76
C GLU A 146 -5.88 9.68 -1.34
N GLY A 147 -4.77 10.11 -0.73
CA GLY A 147 -3.41 9.76 -1.17
C GLY A 147 -2.78 10.79 -2.12
N PHE A 148 -3.27 12.02 -2.13
CA PHE A 148 -2.80 13.08 -3.04
C PHE A 148 -2.24 14.28 -2.30
N LEU A 149 -1.19 14.88 -2.86
CA LEU A 149 -0.70 16.19 -2.49
C LEU A 149 -1.04 17.20 -3.59
N ASP A 150 -1.83 18.21 -3.24
CA ASP A 150 -2.09 19.37 -4.09
C ASP A 150 -1.11 20.49 -3.79
N ILE A 151 -0.56 21.07 -4.85
CA ILE A 151 0.38 22.20 -4.78
C ILE A 151 -0.21 23.35 -5.60
N CYS A 152 -0.70 24.39 -4.92
CA CYS A 152 -1.31 25.55 -5.57
C CYS A 152 -0.26 26.40 -6.28
N HIS A 153 -0.62 26.96 -7.43
CA HIS A 153 0.22 27.91 -8.17
C HIS A 153 0.17 29.31 -7.54
N ALA A 154 1.04 30.23 -7.97
CA ALA A 154 0.94 31.64 -7.57
C ALA A 154 -0.34 32.28 -8.10
N ASP A 155 -0.74 31.83 -9.28
CA ASP A 155 -1.96 32.23 -9.96
C ASP A 155 -3.09 31.31 -9.48
N GLU A 156 -4.00 31.88 -8.69
CA GLU A 156 -5.12 31.16 -8.08
C GLU A 156 -6.15 30.68 -9.11
N THR A 157 -6.10 31.20 -10.34
CA THR A 157 -6.97 30.74 -11.43
C THR A 157 -6.51 29.40 -12.01
N LYS A 158 -5.25 29.01 -11.79
CA LYS A 158 -4.71 27.73 -12.28
C LYS A 158 -5.01 26.60 -11.29
N PRO A 159 -5.52 25.45 -11.77
CA PRO A 159 -5.78 24.31 -10.90
C PRO A 159 -4.47 23.84 -10.23
N PRO A 160 -4.50 23.39 -8.96
CA PRO A 160 -3.33 22.89 -8.27
C PRO A 160 -2.64 21.74 -9.01
N SER A 161 -1.32 21.66 -8.92
CA SER A 161 -0.59 20.48 -9.35
C SER A 161 -0.86 19.35 -8.36
N LYS A 162 -1.55 18.30 -8.82
CA LYS A 162 -1.92 17.13 -8.03
C LYS A 162 -0.87 16.02 -8.17
N VAL A 163 -0.37 15.51 -7.05
CA VAL A 163 0.71 14.51 -7.00
C VAL A 163 0.24 13.28 -6.23
N ASN A 164 0.29 12.11 -6.85
CA ASN A 164 -0.11 10.83 -6.23
C ASN A 164 1.00 10.28 -5.33
N LEU A 165 0.75 10.26 -4.01
CA LEU A 165 1.73 9.87 -3.00
C LEU A 165 2.08 8.38 -3.05
N LEU A 166 1.20 7.52 -3.55
CA LEU A 166 1.51 6.09 -3.75
C LEU A 166 2.68 5.88 -4.70
N THR A 167 2.77 6.73 -5.73
CA THR A 167 3.84 6.68 -6.74
C THR A 167 5.10 7.43 -6.33
N CYS A 168 5.11 8.11 -5.18
CA CYS A 168 6.20 9.00 -4.79
C CYS A 168 7.14 8.37 -3.76
N GLN A 169 8.41 8.77 -3.83
CA GLN A 169 9.40 8.54 -2.79
C GLN A 169 9.64 9.84 -2.01
N ILE A 170 9.64 9.75 -0.69
CA ILE A 170 9.88 10.90 0.20
C ILE A 170 11.26 10.74 0.81
N LYS A 171 12.14 11.73 0.66
CA LYS A 171 13.52 11.70 1.16
C LYS A 171 13.84 12.91 2.03
N LEU A 172 14.55 12.67 3.13
CA LEU A 172 15.16 13.72 3.94
C LEU A 172 16.38 14.27 3.20
N VAL A 173 16.60 15.58 3.30
CA VAL A 173 17.82 16.23 2.83
C VAL A 173 18.78 16.33 4.03
N PRO A 174 19.91 15.60 4.07
CA PRO A 174 20.79 15.56 5.24
C PRO A 174 21.41 16.92 5.59
N GLU A 175 21.62 17.76 4.57
CA GLU A 175 22.29 19.05 4.67
C GLU A 175 21.42 20.16 5.27
N ASP A 176 20.09 20.05 5.17
CA ASP A 176 19.14 21.04 5.70
C ASP A 176 17.94 20.32 6.33
N ARG A 177 17.85 20.38 7.66
CA ARG A 177 16.81 19.71 8.47
C ARG A 177 15.40 20.25 8.22
N ARG A 178 15.26 21.41 7.57
CA ARG A 178 13.98 21.97 7.14
C ARG A 178 13.58 21.53 5.75
N CYS A 179 14.49 20.91 4.99
CA CYS A 179 14.24 20.50 3.62
C CYS A 179 13.88 19.02 3.50
N PHE A 180 13.04 18.71 2.52
CA PHE A 180 12.75 17.34 2.10
C PHE A 180 12.41 17.31 0.61
N ASP A 181 12.65 16.16 0.00
CA ASP A 181 12.39 15.92 -1.41
C ASP A 181 11.23 14.93 -1.59
N LEU A 182 10.30 15.28 -2.46
CA LEU A 182 9.25 14.39 -2.94
C LEU A 182 9.52 14.05 -4.42
N ILE A 183 9.91 12.81 -4.67
CA ILE A 183 10.30 12.32 -5.99
C ILE A 183 9.11 11.56 -6.59
N SER A 184 8.52 12.09 -7.65
CA SER A 184 7.54 11.38 -8.50
C SER A 184 8.23 10.74 -9.71
N TYR A 185 7.49 9.95 -10.49
CA TYR A 185 8.01 9.26 -11.68
C TYR A 185 8.55 10.21 -12.77
N ASN A 186 8.11 11.48 -12.80
CA ASN A 186 8.46 12.45 -13.84
C ASN A 186 9.10 13.74 -13.29
N ARG A 187 9.16 13.93 -11.97
CA ARG A 187 9.57 15.20 -11.37
C ARG A 187 10.06 15.02 -9.93
N THR A 188 11.06 15.80 -9.54
CA THR A 188 11.47 15.92 -8.13
C THR A 188 11.05 17.28 -7.60
N TYR A 189 10.31 17.27 -6.49
CA TYR A 189 9.86 18.47 -5.80
C TYR A 189 10.73 18.68 -4.56
N HIS A 190 11.48 19.78 -4.55
CA HIS A 190 12.26 20.20 -3.39
C HIS A 190 11.42 21.15 -2.53
N PHE A 191 11.18 20.78 -1.27
CA PHE A 191 10.42 21.56 -0.31
C PHE A 191 11.28 21.98 0.88
N GLN A 192 10.97 23.15 1.43
CA GLN A 192 11.50 23.65 2.68
C GLN A 192 10.33 24.09 3.57
N ALA A 193 10.30 23.56 4.79
CA ALA A 193 9.33 23.89 5.83
C ALA A 193 9.76 25.16 6.60
N GLU A 194 8.90 25.67 7.47
CA GLU A 194 9.19 26.85 8.28
C GLU A 194 10.33 26.59 9.28
N ASP A 195 10.22 25.45 9.99
CA ASP A 195 11.19 24.98 10.97
C ASP A 195 11.31 23.44 10.97
N ASP A 196 12.19 22.91 11.80
CA ASP A 196 12.45 21.47 11.91
C ASP A 196 11.22 20.69 12.42
N ALA A 197 10.35 21.30 13.22
CA ALA A 197 9.15 20.64 13.74
C ALA A 197 8.06 20.58 12.66
N ASP A 198 7.86 21.67 11.92
CA ASP A 198 6.97 21.75 10.77
C ASP A 198 7.42 20.74 9.69
N GLN A 199 8.71 20.64 9.43
CA GLN A 199 9.29 19.66 8.51
C GLN A 199 8.93 18.22 8.92
N ARG A 200 9.15 17.85 10.18
CA ARG A 200 8.81 16.51 10.69
C ARG A 200 7.32 16.22 10.59
N ALA A 201 6.49 17.22 10.85
CA ALA A 201 5.04 17.08 10.79
C ALA A 201 4.54 16.93 9.34
N TRP A 202 5.07 17.70 8.38
CA TRP A 202 4.79 17.50 6.95
C TRP A 202 5.21 16.12 6.47
N MET A 203 6.43 15.70 6.80
CA MET A 203 6.95 14.37 6.46
C MET A 203 6.07 13.26 7.03
N SER A 204 5.68 13.36 8.29
CA SER A 204 4.83 12.37 8.95
C SER A 204 3.48 12.25 8.26
N VAL A 205 2.82 13.37 7.94
CA VAL A 205 1.53 13.34 7.23
C VAL A 205 1.66 12.74 5.84
N LEU A 206 2.70 13.09 5.08
CA LEU A 206 2.93 12.53 3.74
C LEU A 206 3.14 11.01 3.79
N VAL A 207 3.92 10.53 4.76
CA VAL A 207 4.15 9.10 4.97
C VAL A 207 2.87 8.39 5.41
N ASN A 208 2.18 8.90 6.43
CA ASN A 208 0.94 8.32 6.95
C ASN A 208 -0.15 8.26 5.87
N CYS A 209 -0.26 9.32 5.06
CA CYS A 209 -1.20 9.36 3.94
C CYS A 209 -0.85 8.31 2.88
N LYS A 210 0.44 8.18 2.53
CA LYS A 210 0.91 7.14 1.61
C LYS A 210 0.61 5.74 2.13
N GLU A 211 0.93 5.45 3.40
CA GLU A 211 0.66 4.15 4.03
C GLU A 211 -0.84 3.85 4.08
N SER A 212 -1.66 4.83 4.46
CA SER A 212 -3.12 4.67 4.50
C SER A 212 -3.74 4.46 3.12
N ALA A 213 -3.22 5.15 2.09
CA ALA A 213 -3.63 4.92 0.71
C ALA A 213 -3.19 3.53 0.23
N LEU A 214 -2.03 3.04 0.68
CA LEU A 214 -1.50 1.72 0.32
C LEU A 214 -2.34 0.61 0.96
N MET A 215 -2.65 0.72 2.25
CA MET A 215 -3.52 -0.24 2.94
C MET A 215 -4.90 -0.30 2.28
N ARG A 216 -5.47 0.85 1.89
CA ARG A 216 -6.74 0.91 1.17
C ARG A 216 -6.67 0.32 -0.24
N ALA A 217 -5.51 0.41 -0.91
CA ALA A 217 -5.30 -0.22 -2.20
C ALA A 217 -5.24 -1.76 -2.12
N PHE A 218 -4.83 -2.33 -0.98
CA PHE A 218 -4.76 -3.78 -0.77
C PHE A 218 -6.01 -4.39 -0.13
N ASP A 219 -6.89 -3.58 0.46
CA ASP A 219 -8.16 -4.04 1.02
C ASP A 219 -9.23 -4.20 -0.06
N ASP A 220 -9.01 -5.17 -0.96
CA ASP A 220 -9.93 -5.54 -2.06
C ASP A 220 -11.15 -6.34 -1.54
N SER A 221 -11.42 -6.31 -0.22
CA SER A 221 -12.38 -7.20 0.43
C SER A 221 -13.77 -6.60 0.68
N THR A 222 -13.97 -5.29 0.51
CA THR A 222 -15.31 -4.68 0.68
C THR A 222 -15.90 -4.22 -0.64
N LYS A 223 -16.70 -5.11 -1.23
CA LYS A 223 -17.84 -4.75 -2.08
C LYS A 223 -18.66 -3.65 -1.40
N THR A 224 -18.63 -2.42 -1.91
CA THR A 224 -19.79 -1.52 -2.08
C THR A 224 -19.35 -0.18 -2.66
N GLY A 225 -20.21 0.40 -3.51
CA GLY A 225 -19.91 1.55 -4.36
C GLY A 225 -19.36 2.79 -3.63
N GLY A 226 -18.27 3.33 -4.18
CA GLY A 226 -17.65 4.57 -3.77
C GLY A 226 -16.72 5.09 -4.85
N SER A 227 -17.29 5.55 -5.98
CA SER A 227 -16.59 5.94 -7.22
C SER A 227 -15.46 6.99 -7.09
N LYS A 228 -15.28 7.65 -5.94
CA LYS A 228 -14.26 8.71 -5.76
C LYS A 228 -12.98 8.26 -5.05
N LEU A 229 -12.98 7.14 -4.33
CA LEU A 229 -11.84 6.74 -3.47
C LEU A 229 -10.73 5.95 -4.19
N ASN A 230 -11.00 5.41 -5.39
CA ASN A 230 -10.04 4.59 -6.14
C ASN A 230 -9.10 5.39 -7.06
N GLN A 231 -9.17 6.73 -7.10
CA GLN A 231 -8.45 7.52 -8.10
C GLN A 231 -6.92 7.42 -7.97
N SER A 232 -6.39 7.37 -6.75
CA SER A 232 -4.94 7.20 -6.52
C SER A 232 -4.44 5.81 -6.92
N HIS A 233 -5.25 4.77 -6.68
CA HIS A 233 -4.97 3.43 -7.15
C HIS A 233 -5.02 3.34 -8.69
N VAL A 234 -6.03 3.93 -9.33
CA VAL A 234 -6.17 3.99 -10.78
C VAL A 234 -4.98 4.72 -11.42
N GLU A 235 -4.53 5.83 -10.84
CA GLU A 235 -3.34 6.55 -11.34
C GLU A 235 -2.05 5.74 -11.18
N LEU A 236 -1.89 5.02 -10.07
CA LEU A 236 -0.77 4.10 -9.86
C LEU A 236 -0.79 2.98 -10.90
N GLN A 237 -1.95 2.34 -11.09
CA GLN A 237 -2.16 1.28 -12.08
C GLN A 237 -1.83 1.80 -13.50
N GLN A 238 -2.34 2.97 -13.89
CA GLN A 238 -2.02 3.58 -15.19
C GLN A 238 -0.53 3.91 -15.33
N ALA A 239 0.15 4.34 -14.26
CA ALA A 239 1.58 4.59 -14.29
C ALA A 239 2.37 3.29 -14.51
N ILE A 240 1.96 2.19 -13.85
CA ILE A 240 2.57 0.86 -14.05
C ILE A 240 2.31 0.37 -15.47
N ILE A 241 1.09 0.47 -15.99
CA ILE A 241 0.74 0.07 -17.36
C ILE A 241 1.62 0.84 -18.38
N ARG A 242 1.73 2.16 -18.24
CA ARG A 242 2.60 2.98 -19.11
C ARG A 242 4.07 2.59 -19.03
N TYR A 243 4.54 2.16 -17.85
CA TYR A 243 5.90 1.68 -17.68
C TYR A 243 6.10 0.33 -18.38
N VAL A 244 5.17 -0.62 -18.16
CA VAL A 244 5.21 -1.96 -18.75
C VAL A 244 5.19 -1.93 -20.28
N LEU A 245 4.35 -1.07 -20.87
CA LEU A 245 4.27 -0.91 -22.33
C LEU A 245 5.54 -0.31 -22.96
N LYS A 246 6.43 0.28 -22.14
CA LYS A 246 7.72 0.82 -22.59
C LYS A 246 8.88 -0.16 -22.39
N LEU A 247 8.64 -1.32 -21.78
CA LEU A 247 9.67 -2.34 -21.64
C LEU A 247 10.03 -2.93 -23.02
N PRO A 248 11.26 -3.45 -23.20
CA PRO A 248 11.72 -3.97 -24.48
C PRO A 248 10.74 -4.98 -25.10
N GLY A 249 10.33 -4.73 -26.35
CA GLY A 249 9.41 -5.58 -27.12
C GLY A 249 7.94 -5.53 -26.71
N ASN A 250 7.57 -4.84 -25.63
CA ASN A 250 6.18 -4.66 -25.23
C ASN A 250 5.47 -3.57 -26.07
N ASP A 251 6.19 -2.86 -26.94
CA ASP A 251 5.65 -1.90 -27.92
C ASP A 251 4.94 -2.57 -29.10
N ARG A 252 4.98 -3.90 -29.16
CA ARG A 252 4.46 -4.73 -30.25
C ARG A 252 3.91 -6.05 -29.72
N CYS A 253 3.05 -6.68 -30.50
CA CYS A 253 2.50 -7.99 -30.20
C CYS A 253 3.60 -9.05 -30.11
N CYS A 254 3.56 -9.86 -29.05
CA CYS A 254 4.48 -10.97 -28.82
C CYS A 254 4.52 -11.97 -29.98
N ASP A 255 3.39 -12.18 -30.67
CA ASP A 255 3.25 -13.25 -31.67
C ASP A 255 3.35 -12.77 -33.13
N CYS A 256 2.66 -11.69 -33.49
CA CYS A 256 2.63 -11.20 -34.88
C CYS A 256 3.43 -9.92 -35.11
N ASN A 257 4.11 -9.42 -34.08
CA ASN A 257 4.94 -8.20 -34.12
C ASN A 257 4.18 -6.90 -34.47
N SER A 258 2.84 -6.93 -34.49
CA SER A 258 2.00 -5.75 -34.75
C SER A 258 2.11 -4.71 -33.64
N GLN A 259 2.30 -3.45 -34.00
CA GLN A 259 2.23 -2.31 -33.08
C GLN A 259 0.80 -1.77 -32.91
N ASN A 260 -0.14 -2.27 -33.72
CA ASN A 260 -1.55 -1.87 -33.63
C ASN A 260 -2.21 -2.59 -32.46
N ASP A 261 -2.80 -1.82 -31.54
CA ASP A 261 -3.56 -2.31 -30.38
C ASP A 261 -2.84 -3.38 -29.54
N ALA A 262 -1.51 -3.30 -29.45
CA ALA A 262 -0.68 -4.10 -28.55
C ALA A 262 -0.88 -3.67 -27.08
N THR A 263 -2.09 -3.91 -26.58
CA THR A 263 -2.57 -3.46 -25.26
C THR A 263 -3.28 -4.57 -24.49
N TRP A 264 -3.17 -5.82 -24.94
CA TRP A 264 -3.76 -6.98 -24.28
C TRP A 264 -2.68 -7.76 -23.55
N LEU A 265 -2.87 -7.99 -22.26
CA LEU A 265 -1.96 -8.67 -21.37
C LEU A 265 -2.39 -10.13 -21.21
N SER A 266 -1.48 -11.08 -21.43
CA SER A 266 -1.59 -12.41 -20.85
C SER A 266 -1.02 -12.40 -19.44
N THR A 267 -1.90 -12.50 -18.44
CA THR A 267 -1.52 -12.34 -17.02
C THR A 267 -0.66 -13.46 -16.47
N ASN A 268 -0.79 -14.68 -17.01
CA ASN A 268 -0.03 -15.85 -16.56
C ASN A 268 1.33 -16.00 -17.26
N PHE A 269 1.48 -15.45 -18.47
CA PHE A 269 2.77 -15.44 -19.18
C PHE A 269 3.52 -14.11 -19.02
N GLY A 270 2.82 -13.02 -18.69
CA GLY A 270 3.43 -11.70 -18.60
C GLY A 270 3.81 -11.12 -19.96
N ILE A 271 3.04 -11.39 -21.01
CA ILE A 271 3.29 -10.90 -22.38
C ILE A 271 2.21 -9.94 -22.86
N ILE A 272 2.57 -9.07 -23.80
CA ILE A 272 1.68 -8.12 -24.47
C ILE A 272 1.39 -8.60 -25.89
N VAL A 273 0.12 -8.71 -26.23
CA VAL A 273 -0.38 -9.11 -27.56
C VAL A 273 -1.33 -8.06 -28.14
N CYS A 274 -1.54 -8.08 -29.46
CA CYS A 274 -2.53 -7.24 -30.11
C CYS A 274 -3.95 -7.80 -29.93
N ILE A 275 -4.96 -6.99 -30.24
CA ILE A 275 -6.38 -7.39 -30.13
C ILE A 275 -6.70 -8.69 -30.87
N GLU A 276 -6.19 -8.87 -32.08
CA GLU A 276 -6.46 -10.04 -32.91
C GLU A 276 -5.84 -11.32 -32.33
N CYS A 277 -4.55 -11.29 -31.96
CA CYS A 277 -3.89 -12.42 -31.29
C CYS A 277 -4.53 -12.71 -29.92
N SER A 278 -4.98 -11.67 -29.20
CA SER A 278 -5.68 -11.84 -27.93
C SER A 278 -6.97 -12.67 -28.07
N GLY A 279 -7.68 -12.57 -29.21
CA GLY A 279 -8.85 -13.40 -29.50
C GLY A 279 -8.49 -14.88 -29.56
N ILE A 280 -7.42 -15.22 -30.28
CA ILE A 280 -6.93 -16.60 -30.39
C ILE A 280 -6.47 -17.12 -29.03
N HIS A 281 -5.77 -16.30 -28.23
CA HIS A 281 -5.39 -16.67 -26.87
C HIS A 281 -6.58 -16.97 -25.96
N ARG A 282 -7.73 -16.31 -26.15
CA ARG A 282 -8.97 -16.63 -25.42
C ARG A 282 -9.51 -18.01 -25.83
N ASP A 283 -9.42 -18.35 -27.11
CA ASP A 283 -9.87 -19.64 -27.64
C ASP A 283 -9.02 -20.82 -27.15
N LEU A 284 -7.75 -20.58 -26.74
CA LEU A 284 -6.94 -21.59 -26.07
C LEU A 284 -7.50 -21.99 -24.69
N GLY A 285 -8.27 -21.11 -24.05
CA GLY A 285 -8.84 -21.31 -22.72
C GLY A 285 -7.94 -20.84 -21.57
N VAL A 286 -8.58 -20.53 -20.44
CA VAL A 286 -7.95 -19.90 -19.24
C VAL A 286 -6.91 -20.76 -18.51
N HIS A 287 -6.87 -22.06 -18.81
CA HIS A 287 -5.86 -22.99 -18.30
C HIS A 287 -4.54 -22.86 -19.06
N ILE A 288 -4.56 -22.30 -20.27
CA ILE A 288 -3.37 -22.03 -21.09
C ILE A 288 -3.02 -20.55 -21.05
N SER A 289 -3.95 -19.66 -21.41
CA SER A 289 -3.69 -18.22 -21.48
C SER A 289 -4.83 -17.40 -20.87
N ARG A 290 -4.46 -16.41 -20.05
CA ARG A 290 -5.41 -15.56 -19.31
C ARG A 290 -5.30 -14.10 -19.76
N ILE A 291 -6.16 -13.72 -20.72
CA ILE A 291 -6.13 -12.41 -21.38
C ILE A 291 -6.98 -11.36 -20.65
N GLN A 292 -6.39 -10.20 -20.41
CA GLN A 292 -7.05 -8.97 -19.98
C GLN A 292 -6.61 -7.77 -20.83
N SER A 293 -7.51 -6.84 -21.11
CA SER A 293 -7.21 -5.57 -21.77
C SER A 293 -6.63 -4.57 -20.77
N LEU A 294 -5.48 -3.97 -21.09
CA LEU A 294 -4.89 -2.90 -20.27
C LEU A 294 -5.63 -1.57 -20.38
N THR A 295 -6.54 -1.43 -21.34
CA THR A 295 -7.33 -0.21 -21.59
C THR A 295 -8.80 -0.37 -21.22
N LEU A 296 -9.35 -1.58 -21.34
CA LEU A 296 -10.78 -1.85 -21.12
C LEU A 296 -11.08 -2.56 -19.80
N ASP A 297 -10.16 -3.37 -19.26
CA ASP A 297 -10.37 -4.16 -18.05
C ASP A 297 -9.75 -3.50 -16.80
N ASN A 298 -10.32 -3.80 -15.62
CA ASN A 298 -9.73 -3.42 -14.35
C ASN A 298 -8.66 -4.43 -13.91
N VAL A 299 -7.44 -4.25 -14.42
CA VAL A 299 -6.29 -5.13 -14.11
C VAL A 299 -5.64 -4.75 -12.78
N GLY A 300 -5.68 -5.65 -11.79
CA GLY A 300 -5.09 -5.41 -10.48
C GLY A 300 -3.58 -5.20 -10.54
N THR A 301 -3.02 -4.41 -9.62
CA THR A 301 -1.57 -4.11 -9.60
C THR A 301 -0.71 -5.35 -9.40
N SER A 302 -1.21 -6.37 -8.69
CA SER A 302 -0.57 -7.69 -8.56
C SER A 302 -0.47 -8.44 -9.89
N GLN A 303 -1.47 -8.31 -10.76
CA GLN A 303 -1.48 -8.95 -12.10
C GLN A 303 -0.48 -8.29 -13.05
N LEU A 304 -0.02 -7.07 -12.75
CA LEU A 304 1.00 -6.36 -13.53
C LEU A 304 2.43 -6.68 -13.08
N LEU A 305 2.63 -7.48 -12.03
CA LEU A 305 3.96 -7.81 -11.52
C LEU A 305 4.73 -8.72 -12.48
N LEU A 306 4.08 -9.72 -13.06
CA LEU A 306 4.78 -10.67 -13.94
C LEU A 306 5.30 -9.97 -15.21
N VAL A 307 4.45 -9.21 -15.91
CA VAL A 307 4.82 -8.45 -17.12
C VAL A 307 5.86 -7.35 -16.87
N ARG A 308 6.06 -6.94 -15.61
CA ARG A 308 7.15 -6.03 -15.24
C ARG A 308 8.53 -6.72 -15.32
N HIS A 309 8.57 -8.03 -15.06
CA HIS A 309 9.81 -8.83 -15.03
C HIS A 309 9.97 -9.70 -16.27
N MET A 310 8.87 -10.17 -16.85
CA MET A 310 8.81 -10.90 -18.11
C MET A 310 8.42 -9.94 -19.23
N THR A 311 9.30 -9.74 -20.21
CA THR A 311 9.01 -8.92 -21.39
C THR A 311 8.75 -9.80 -22.60
N ASN A 312 8.13 -9.25 -23.65
CA ASN A 312 7.95 -9.99 -24.90
C ASN A 312 9.28 -10.47 -25.51
N VAL A 313 10.37 -9.72 -25.35
CA VAL A 313 11.71 -10.15 -25.80
C VAL A 313 12.14 -11.37 -25.01
N LEU A 314 12.18 -11.27 -23.68
CA LEU A 314 12.63 -12.33 -22.79
C LEU A 314 11.81 -13.61 -22.96
N PHE A 315 10.49 -13.47 -23.11
CA PHE A 315 9.60 -14.59 -23.33
C PHE A 315 9.89 -15.32 -24.65
N ASN A 316 10.13 -14.56 -25.73
CA ASN A 316 10.41 -15.14 -27.04
C ASN A 316 11.83 -15.71 -27.16
N GLU A 317 12.80 -15.23 -26.36
CA GLU A 317 14.12 -15.86 -26.27
C GLU A 317 14.04 -17.34 -25.89
N ILE A 318 13.04 -17.73 -25.09
CA ILE A 318 12.78 -19.13 -24.72
C ILE A 318 11.76 -19.78 -25.65
N MET A 319 10.57 -19.19 -25.75
CA MET A 319 9.42 -19.82 -26.42
C MET A 319 9.52 -19.81 -27.94
N GLU A 320 10.50 -19.11 -28.50
CA GLU A 320 10.80 -19.04 -29.92
C GLU A 320 12.30 -19.30 -30.19
N ALA A 321 13.03 -19.92 -29.26
CA ALA A 321 14.49 -20.13 -29.34
C ALA A 321 14.94 -20.83 -30.64
N THR A 322 14.12 -21.75 -31.16
CA THR A 322 14.40 -22.51 -32.41
C THR A 322 13.54 -22.05 -33.60
N LEU A 323 12.76 -20.97 -33.43
CA LEU A 323 11.88 -20.46 -34.48
C LEU A 323 12.69 -19.84 -35.62
N GLN A 324 12.38 -20.25 -36.85
CA GLN A 324 12.87 -19.56 -38.03
C GLN A 324 12.11 -18.23 -38.22
N GLN A 325 12.84 -17.14 -38.41
CA GLN A 325 12.25 -15.80 -38.50
C GLN A 325 11.19 -15.67 -39.62
N SER A 326 11.32 -16.44 -40.71
CA SER A 326 10.35 -16.49 -41.82
C SER A 326 9.02 -17.16 -41.46
N SER A 327 8.99 -17.96 -40.40
CA SER A 327 7.81 -18.68 -39.93
C SER A 327 6.98 -17.89 -38.92
N LYS A 328 7.50 -16.75 -38.43
CA LYS A 328 6.78 -15.89 -37.49
C LYS A 328 5.69 -15.10 -38.23
N PRO A 329 4.42 -15.12 -37.74
CA PRO A 329 3.36 -14.32 -38.33
C PRO A 329 3.69 -12.83 -38.35
N THR A 330 3.07 -12.13 -39.29
CA THR A 330 3.19 -10.68 -39.45
C THR A 330 1.85 -10.01 -39.20
N PRO A 331 1.78 -8.67 -39.12
CA PRO A 331 0.50 -7.97 -38.98
C PRO A 331 -0.46 -8.23 -40.15
N SER A 332 0.05 -8.61 -41.34
CA SER A 332 -0.75 -8.96 -42.51
C SER A 332 -1.10 -10.46 -42.62
N SER A 333 -0.59 -11.31 -41.71
CA SER A 333 -0.90 -12.73 -41.70
C SER A 333 -2.37 -12.99 -41.42
N THR A 334 -2.90 -14.04 -42.03
CA THR A 334 -4.32 -14.43 -41.88
C THR A 334 -4.62 -14.89 -40.44
N MET A 335 -5.90 -14.96 -40.09
CA MET A 335 -6.30 -15.45 -38.77
C MET A 335 -5.92 -16.93 -38.59
N GLU A 336 -5.99 -17.72 -39.66
CA GLU A 336 -5.59 -19.12 -39.68
C GLU A 336 -4.10 -19.29 -39.40
N GLU A 337 -3.23 -18.54 -40.09
CA GLU A 337 -1.77 -18.56 -39.88
C GLU A 337 -1.40 -18.19 -38.45
N ARG A 338 -2.03 -17.14 -37.91
CA ARG A 338 -1.82 -16.72 -36.52
C ARG A 338 -2.30 -17.79 -35.54
N CYS A 339 -3.42 -18.43 -35.82
CA CYS A 339 -4.00 -19.46 -34.97
C CYS A 339 -3.13 -20.71 -34.90
N GLU A 340 -2.62 -21.16 -36.06
CA GLU A 340 -1.67 -22.27 -36.14
C GLU A 340 -0.38 -21.96 -35.37
N PHE A 341 0.20 -20.78 -35.59
CA PHE A 341 1.42 -20.36 -34.90
C PHE A 341 1.22 -20.28 -33.37
N ILE A 342 0.15 -19.64 -32.91
CA ILE A 342 -0.14 -19.48 -31.48
C ILE A 342 -0.39 -20.85 -30.82
N ARG A 343 -1.08 -21.79 -31.47
CA ARG A 343 -1.22 -23.16 -30.93
C ARG A 343 0.13 -23.87 -30.85
N ALA A 344 0.93 -23.82 -31.91
CA ALA A 344 2.26 -24.42 -31.93
C ALA A 344 3.17 -23.84 -30.83
N LYS A 345 3.09 -22.52 -30.58
CA LYS A 345 3.89 -21.84 -29.57
C LYS A 345 3.45 -22.14 -28.14
N TYR A 346 2.16 -22.01 -27.81
CA TYR A 346 1.71 -22.05 -26.41
C TYR A 346 1.17 -23.41 -25.96
N VAL A 347 0.67 -24.25 -26.89
CA VAL A 347 0.12 -25.57 -26.56
C VAL A 347 1.18 -26.64 -26.78
N GLU A 348 1.79 -26.65 -27.97
CA GLU A 348 2.78 -27.65 -28.35
C GLU A 348 4.19 -27.29 -27.86
N ARG A 349 4.44 -26.01 -27.53
CA ARG A 349 5.77 -25.49 -27.12
C ARG A 349 6.85 -25.81 -28.16
N LYS A 350 6.45 -25.85 -29.44
CA LYS A 350 7.20 -26.41 -30.57
C LYS A 350 8.55 -25.75 -30.84
N PHE A 351 8.69 -24.48 -30.50
CA PHE A 351 9.88 -23.68 -30.84
C PHE A 351 10.86 -23.52 -29.66
N THR A 352 10.62 -24.21 -28.55
CA THR A 352 11.51 -24.20 -27.39
C THR A 352 12.79 -24.97 -27.66
N LEU A 353 13.93 -24.52 -27.13
CA LEU A 353 15.16 -25.29 -27.09
C LEU A 353 15.13 -26.26 -25.90
N GLN A 354 15.37 -27.55 -26.14
CA GLN A 354 15.56 -28.54 -25.07
C GLN A 354 16.97 -28.37 -24.50
N THR A 355 17.08 -28.11 -23.20
CA THR A 355 18.34 -27.90 -22.49
C THR A 355 18.65 -29.02 -21.49
N CYS A 356 17.62 -29.71 -21.00
CA CYS A 356 17.74 -30.83 -20.08
C CYS A 356 17.81 -32.17 -20.83
N GLU A 357 18.57 -33.13 -20.29
CA GLU A 357 18.69 -34.47 -20.89
C GLU A 357 17.54 -35.41 -20.50
N ASP A 358 17.09 -35.34 -19.25
CA ASP A 358 16.02 -36.19 -18.71
C ASP A 358 15.10 -35.44 -17.72
N GLU A 359 14.03 -36.11 -17.28
CA GLU A 359 13.03 -35.53 -16.37
C GLU A 359 13.62 -35.16 -14.98
N ARG A 360 14.67 -35.86 -14.53
CA ARG A 360 15.30 -35.55 -13.23
C ARG A 360 16.15 -34.30 -13.33
N ASP A 361 16.85 -34.13 -14.44
CA ASP A 361 17.59 -32.90 -14.74
C ASP A 361 16.64 -31.70 -14.78
N LEU A 362 15.49 -31.85 -15.45
CA LEU A 362 14.46 -30.82 -15.52
C LEU A 362 13.86 -30.45 -14.14
N LEU A 363 13.66 -31.43 -13.26
CA LEU A 363 13.22 -31.19 -11.88
C LEU A 363 14.30 -30.54 -11.01
N SER A 364 15.56 -30.88 -11.22
CA SER A 364 16.71 -30.24 -10.56
C SER A 364 16.82 -28.78 -10.98
N ASP A 365 16.64 -28.48 -12.26
CA ASP A 365 16.65 -27.12 -12.80
C ASP A 365 15.44 -26.31 -12.34
N LEU A 366 14.26 -26.94 -12.23
CA LEU A 366 13.09 -26.33 -11.60
C LEU A 366 13.39 -25.93 -10.15
N GLU A 367 13.99 -26.84 -9.37
CA GLU A 367 14.38 -26.54 -7.99
C GLU A 367 15.40 -25.40 -7.93
N HIS A 368 16.39 -25.39 -8.83
CA HIS A 368 17.39 -24.33 -8.91
C HIS A 368 16.75 -22.97 -9.22
N ALA A 369 15.83 -22.93 -10.20
CA ALA A 369 15.11 -21.73 -10.58
C ALA A 369 14.28 -21.17 -9.41
N VAL A 370 13.60 -22.04 -8.65
CA VAL A 370 12.82 -21.65 -7.47
C VAL A 370 13.73 -21.11 -6.36
N ASN A 371 14.81 -21.81 -6.04
CA ASN A 371 15.75 -21.43 -4.99
C ASN A 371 16.42 -20.08 -5.28
N ASN A 372 16.74 -19.81 -6.55
CA ASN A 372 17.38 -18.57 -6.99
C ASN A 372 16.39 -17.45 -7.33
N LYS A 373 15.08 -17.74 -7.36
CA LYS A 373 14.03 -16.80 -7.78
C LYS A 373 14.23 -16.32 -9.22
N ASP A 374 14.68 -17.22 -10.09
CA ASP A 374 14.96 -16.94 -11.50
C ASP A 374 13.74 -17.26 -12.37
N LEU A 375 13.03 -16.22 -12.82
CA LEU A 375 11.85 -16.36 -13.67
C LEU A 375 12.19 -16.83 -15.09
N HIS A 376 13.39 -16.56 -15.58
CA HIS A 376 13.80 -16.96 -16.92
C HIS A 376 14.05 -18.46 -16.96
N GLN A 377 14.82 -18.99 -15.99
CA GLN A 377 15.01 -20.44 -15.89
C GLN A 377 13.70 -21.17 -15.57
N LEU A 378 12.81 -20.58 -14.76
CA LEU A 378 11.48 -21.13 -14.52
C LEU A 378 10.63 -21.24 -15.80
N LEU A 379 10.72 -20.23 -16.68
CA LEU A 379 10.06 -20.28 -17.99
C LEU A 379 10.69 -21.34 -18.90
N GLN A 380 12.01 -21.50 -18.88
CA GLN A 380 12.73 -22.51 -19.66
C GLN A 380 12.25 -23.93 -19.31
N VAL A 381 12.26 -24.30 -18.04
CA VAL A 381 11.81 -25.65 -17.62
C VAL A 381 10.32 -25.88 -17.89
N PHE A 382 9.49 -24.83 -17.76
CA PHE A 382 8.07 -24.87 -18.13
C PHE A 382 7.90 -25.11 -19.64
N ALA A 383 8.71 -24.44 -20.46
CA ALA A 383 8.68 -24.58 -21.90
C ALA A 383 9.14 -25.96 -22.37
N GLU A 384 10.07 -26.59 -21.63
CA GLU A 384 10.55 -27.96 -21.90
C GLU A 384 9.56 -29.05 -21.48
N GLY A 385 8.59 -28.76 -20.61
CA GLY A 385 7.51 -29.68 -20.32
C GLY A 385 7.22 -29.96 -18.85
N VAL A 386 7.99 -29.38 -17.92
CA VAL A 386 7.88 -29.73 -16.50
C VAL A 386 6.50 -29.36 -15.95
N ASP A 387 5.92 -30.24 -15.14
CA ASP A 387 4.78 -29.87 -14.30
C ASP A 387 5.31 -29.10 -13.09
N LEU A 388 5.03 -27.79 -13.06
CA LEU A 388 5.42 -26.89 -11.98
C LEU A 388 4.78 -27.24 -10.62
N ALA A 389 3.78 -28.15 -10.59
CA ALA A 389 3.20 -28.68 -9.36
C ALA A 389 3.92 -29.94 -8.82
N SER A 390 4.95 -30.43 -9.52
CA SER A 390 5.72 -31.61 -9.12
C SER A 390 6.48 -31.37 -7.82
N ALA A 391 6.66 -32.45 -7.03
CA ALA A 391 7.51 -32.39 -5.84
C ALA A 391 8.97 -32.16 -6.23
N LEU A 392 9.61 -31.18 -5.60
CA LEU A 392 11.02 -30.88 -5.85
C LEU A 392 11.92 -31.98 -5.26
N PRO A 393 13.07 -32.30 -5.89
CA PRO A 393 13.97 -33.35 -5.44
C PRO A 393 14.33 -33.29 -3.93
N THR A 394 14.60 -32.11 -3.37
CA THR A 394 14.91 -31.97 -1.94
C THR A 394 13.70 -32.03 -1.00
N SER A 395 12.47 -31.98 -1.51
CA SER A 395 11.25 -32.09 -0.69
C SER A 395 10.89 -33.54 -0.31
N VAL A 396 11.61 -34.52 -0.87
CA VAL A 396 11.36 -35.97 -0.69
C VAL A 396 12.35 -36.61 0.32
N SER A 397 13.22 -35.81 0.96
CA SER A 397 14.21 -36.29 1.94
C SER A 397 13.80 -36.12 3.40
#